data_AF-A0AAZ3SXM0-F1
#
_entry.id   AF-A0AAZ3SXM0-F1
#
_cell.length_a   1.000
_cell.length_b   1.000
_cell.length_c   1.000
_cell.angle_alpha   90.00
_cell.angle_beta   90.00
_cell.angle_gamma   90.00
#
_symmetry.space_group_name_H-M   'P 1'
#
loop_
_entity.id
_entity.type
_entity.pdbx_description
1 polymer ?
#
loop_
_entity_poly.entity_id
_entity_poly.type
_entity_poly.pdbx_seq_one_letter_code
_entity_poly.pdbx_strand_id
1 'polypeptide(L)'
;MANFKGHALPGSCFLLLGLCWSVMYPLRHCWRRRQPKGRQKLPLFFNRIDLIEGALMIFFAFVGECLPWCTYLDCSLFKILHYGISQPLNDLPEACCLTLMLSCHSVGIMAEQFVPDGPHAHLYNRETQSWVKLMNWQHSTMYLFFSIAGVVKVLTMSPLPVPLGLDRLALSLAFFIEGTVSKGLLFYFHVHMRPPLDTHIHSMLFVPVFGGAAITLLEVFMRDNIVLELLRTSMTILQGSWFFQIGFVLYPLNGVQWDLQAHDNTMFITMCFCWHLAVALLIVGINYWMCWCCVQRCSGRGSDIEIMMRKTSSSKKALLQESDEE
;
A
#
# COMPACT_ATOMS: atom_id res chain seq x y z
N MET A 1 -13.98 -20.71 -1.95
CA MET A 1 -14.56 -20.30 -3.25
C MET A 1 -14.22 -18.84 -3.49
N ALA A 2 -13.73 -18.50 -4.68
CA ALA A 2 -13.53 -17.10 -5.07
C ALA A 2 -14.88 -16.37 -5.14
N ASN A 3 -14.92 -15.14 -4.65
CA ASN A 3 -16.13 -14.31 -4.60
C ASN A 3 -15.74 -12.83 -4.77
N PHE A 4 -16.74 -11.96 -4.90
CA PHE A 4 -16.52 -10.52 -5.04
C PHE A 4 -15.69 -9.95 -3.86
N LYS A 5 -15.99 -10.36 -2.62
CA LYS A 5 -15.29 -9.88 -1.42
C LYS A 5 -13.80 -10.20 -1.44
N GLY A 6 -13.42 -11.39 -1.91
CA GLY A 6 -12.04 -11.85 -2.03
C GLY A 6 -11.22 -11.03 -3.03
N HIS A 7 -11.86 -10.37 -4.00
CA HIS A 7 -11.20 -9.46 -4.94
C HIS A 7 -11.28 -7.99 -4.47
N ALA A 8 -12.42 -7.59 -3.91
CA ALA A 8 -12.64 -6.22 -3.44
C ALA A 8 -11.75 -5.85 -2.25
N LEU A 9 -11.44 -6.79 -1.34
CA LEU A 9 -10.58 -6.54 -0.20
C LEU A 9 -9.13 -6.16 -0.60
N PRO A 10 -8.37 -7.00 -1.34
CA PRO A 10 -7.04 -6.62 -1.79
C PRO A 10 -7.09 -5.38 -2.70
N GLY A 11 -8.12 -5.28 -3.56
CA GLY A 11 -8.35 -4.09 -4.39
C GLY A 11 -8.46 -2.79 -3.59
N SER A 12 -9.22 -2.82 -2.49
CA SER A 12 -9.39 -1.66 -1.60
C SER A 12 -8.08 -1.29 -0.92
N CYS A 13 -7.32 -2.27 -0.43
CA CYS A 13 -6.04 -2.02 0.25
C CYS A 13 -5.04 -1.34 -0.70
N PHE A 14 -4.87 -1.88 -1.92
CA PHE A 14 -3.97 -1.29 -2.92
C PHE A 14 -4.44 0.09 -3.39
N LEU A 15 -5.75 0.31 -3.56
CA LEU A 15 -6.26 1.64 -3.91
C LEU A 15 -6.02 2.67 -2.80
N LEU A 16 -6.28 2.33 -1.54
CA LEU A 16 -6.04 3.23 -0.41
C LEU A 16 -4.56 3.58 -0.28
N LEU A 17 -3.67 2.59 -0.36
CA LEU A 17 -2.22 2.82 -0.32
C LEU A 17 -1.76 3.66 -1.52
N GLY A 18 -2.20 3.32 -2.74
CA GLY A 18 -1.86 4.06 -3.95
C GLY A 18 -2.35 5.52 -3.92
N LEU A 19 -3.58 5.77 -3.46
CA LEU A 19 -4.11 7.13 -3.32
C LEU A 19 -3.34 7.92 -2.24
N CYS A 20 -3.01 7.30 -1.11
CA CYS A 20 -2.20 7.93 -0.06
C CYS A 20 -0.82 8.34 -0.60
N TRP A 21 -0.14 7.41 -1.29
CA TRP A 21 1.14 7.62 -1.95
C TRP A 21 1.10 8.72 -3.01
N SER A 22 0.00 8.82 -3.76
CA SER A 22 -0.16 9.81 -4.82
C SER A 22 -0.18 11.25 -4.32
N VAL A 23 -0.47 11.47 -3.04
CA VAL A 23 -0.42 12.79 -2.40
C VAL A 23 0.87 12.95 -1.58
N MET A 24 1.26 11.92 -0.84
CA MET A 24 2.42 11.97 0.04
C MET A 24 3.74 12.21 -0.72
N TYR A 25 4.00 11.48 -1.81
CA TYR A 25 5.27 11.60 -2.54
C TYR A 25 5.44 12.97 -3.20
N PRO A 26 4.44 13.53 -3.92
CA PRO A 26 4.53 14.89 -4.41
C PRO A 26 4.74 15.93 -3.31
N LEU A 27 4.02 15.82 -2.18
CA LEU A 27 4.20 16.75 -1.05
C LEU A 27 5.63 16.69 -0.51
N ARG A 28 6.16 15.48 -0.27
CA ARG A 28 7.53 15.26 0.19
C ARG A 28 8.55 15.82 -0.80
N HIS A 29 8.33 15.61 -2.10
CA HIS A 29 9.19 16.15 -3.16
C HIS A 29 9.16 17.68 -3.19
N CYS A 30 7.97 18.30 -3.22
CA CYS A 30 7.81 19.75 -3.24
C CYS A 30 8.41 20.41 -2.00
N TRP A 31 8.27 19.78 -0.84
CA TRP A 31 8.85 20.24 0.42
C TRP A 31 10.39 20.18 0.38
N ARG A 32 10.96 19.04 -0.01
CA ARG A 32 12.42 18.87 -0.10
C ARG A 32 13.06 19.87 -1.06
N ARG A 33 12.41 20.15 -2.20
CA ARG A 33 12.90 21.12 -3.20
C ARG A 33 12.99 22.56 -2.69
N ARG A 34 12.30 22.88 -1.58
CA ARG A 34 12.23 24.24 -1.03
C ARG A 34 13.13 24.52 0.15
N GLN A 35 13.64 23.49 0.82
CA GLN A 35 14.52 23.76 1.94
C GLN A 35 15.83 24.39 1.43
N PRO A 36 16.30 25.49 2.05
CA PRO A 36 17.62 26.04 1.73
C PRO A 36 18.67 24.95 1.94
N LYS A 37 19.75 24.96 1.15
CA LYS A 37 20.83 23.95 1.18
C LYS A 37 21.47 23.90 2.58
N GLY A 38 20.90 23.10 3.47
CA GLY A 38 21.21 23.00 4.90
C GLY A 38 20.43 21.83 5.54
N ARG A 39 20.87 21.37 6.72
CA ARG A 39 20.57 20.08 7.37
C ARG A 39 19.13 19.57 7.14
N GLN A 40 19.02 18.52 6.33
CA GLN A 40 17.79 17.85 5.89
C GLN A 40 17.11 17.08 7.03
N LYS A 41 16.45 17.76 7.98
CA LYS A 41 15.52 17.08 8.89
C LYS A 41 14.15 17.02 8.24
N LEU A 42 13.74 15.83 7.82
CA LEU A 42 12.38 15.58 7.37
C LEU A 42 11.42 15.88 8.53
N PRO A 43 10.35 16.66 8.32
CA PRO A 43 9.38 16.96 9.36
C PRO A 43 8.86 15.69 10.05
N LEU A 44 8.67 15.78 11.37
CA LEU A 44 8.16 14.69 12.20
C LEU A 44 6.83 14.11 11.68
N PHE A 45 6.06 14.93 10.96
CA PHE A 45 4.86 14.54 10.24
C PHE A 45 5.08 13.44 9.20
N PHE A 46 6.10 13.54 8.35
CA PHE A 46 6.37 12.52 7.33
C PHE A 46 6.84 11.21 7.95
N ASN A 47 7.60 11.26 9.04
CA ASN A 47 7.95 10.07 9.80
C ASN A 47 6.69 9.41 10.36
N ARG A 48 5.75 10.16 10.95
CA ARG A 48 4.50 9.57 11.44
C ARG A 48 3.69 8.90 10.32
N ILE A 49 3.66 9.46 9.12
CA ILE A 49 2.97 8.82 7.98
C ILE A 49 3.68 7.54 7.55
N ASP A 50 5.02 7.54 7.43
CA ASP A 50 5.77 6.34 7.07
C ASP A 50 5.57 5.20 8.09
N LEU A 51 5.42 5.54 9.39
CA LEU A 51 5.08 4.60 10.46
C LEU A 51 3.66 4.04 10.30
N ILE A 52 2.68 4.91 10.06
CA ILE A 52 1.29 4.52 9.81
C ILE A 52 1.20 3.61 8.57
N GLU A 53 1.97 3.90 7.53
CA GLU A 53 2.02 3.07 6.33
C GLU A 53 2.54 1.66 6.64
N GLY A 54 3.67 1.54 7.34
CA GLY A 54 4.19 0.24 7.77
C GLY A 54 3.21 -0.51 8.67
N ALA A 55 2.56 0.19 9.60
CA ALA A 55 1.53 -0.37 10.47
C ALA A 55 0.30 -0.88 9.69
N LEU A 56 -0.18 -0.11 8.71
CA LEU A 56 -1.30 -0.50 7.85
C LEU A 56 -0.97 -1.71 6.99
N MET A 57 0.26 -1.82 6.48
CA MET A 57 0.69 -3.02 5.73
C MET A 57 0.63 -4.28 6.59
N ILE A 58 1.14 -4.21 7.82
CA ILE A 58 1.09 -5.33 8.78
C ILE A 58 -0.36 -5.67 9.13
N PHE A 59 -1.18 -4.65 9.40
CA PHE A 59 -2.59 -4.83 9.72
C PHE A 59 -3.36 -5.48 8.57
N PHE A 60 -3.17 -5.03 7.32
CA PHE A 60 -3.84 -5.61 6.17
C PHE A 60 -3.40 -7.04 5.88
N ALA A 61 -2.11 -7.34 6.07
CA ALA A 61 -1.63 -8.72 5.94
C ALA A 61 -2.27 -9.63 6.99
N PHE A 62 -2.33 -9.18 8.25
CA PHE A 62 -3.02 -9.90 9.33
C PHE A 62 -4.51 -10.11 9.04
N VAL A 63 -5.24 -9.05 8.63
CA VAL A 63 -6.65 -9.16 8.25
C VAL A 63 -6.81 -10.12 7.08
N GLY A 64 -5.91 -10.08 6.09
CA GLY A 64 -5.91 -11.00 4.96
C GLY A 64 -5.77 -12.48 5.34
N GLU A 65 -4.94 -12.78 6.34
CA GLU A 65 -4.76 -14.13 6.90
C GLU A 65 -5.98 -14.59 7.72
N CYS A 66 -6.60 -13.71 8.50
CA CYS A 66 -7.74 -14.06 9.37
C CYS A 66 -9.12 -14.03 8.67
N LEU A 67 -9.32 -13.18 7.66
CA LEU A 67 -10.63 -12.98 7.02
C LEU A 67 -11.24 -14.24 6.40
N PRO A 68 -10.49 -15.16 5.77
CA PRO A 68 -11.03 -16.43 5.25
C PRO A 68 -11.69 -17.31 6.31
N TRP A 69 -11.35 -17.09 7.59
CA TRP A 69 -11.81 -17.86 8.74
C TRP A 69 -12.70 -17.06 9.70
N CYS A 70 -13.10 -15.85 9.30
CA CYS A 70 -13.87 -14.92 10.13
C CYS A 70 -15.29 -15.42 10.44
N THR A 71 -15.75 -16.51 9.82
CA THR A 71 -16.98 -17.22 10.23
C THR A 71 -16.81 -18.07 11.50
N TYR A 72 -15.56 -18.35 11.91
CA TYR A 72 -15.22 -19.20 13.07
C TYR A 72 -14.48 -18.46 14.18
N LEU A 73 -13.80 -17.36 13.87
CA LEU A 73 -13.11 -16.54 14.87
C LEU A 73 -14.10 -15.59 15.55
N ASP A 74 -14.41 -15.92 16.81
CA ASP A 74 -15.13 -15.05 17.74
C ASP A 74 -14.49 -13.64 17.75
N CYS A 75 -15.29 -12.60 17.53
CA CYS A 75 -14.93 -11.18 17.40
C CYS A 75 -14.09 -10.59 18.57
N SER A 76 -13.78 -11.41 19.58
CA SER A 76 -13.02 -11.05 20.77
C SER A 76 -11.55 -10.72 20.48
N LEU A 77 -10.92 -11.33 19.47
CA LEU A 77 -9.57 -10.94 19.00
C LEU A 77 -9.55 -9.55 18.34
N PHE A 78 -10.62 -9.20 17.60
CA PHE A 78 -10.80 -7.89 17.01
C PHE A 78 -10.96 -6.79 18.09
N LYS A 79 -11.54 -7.13 19.25
CA LYS A 79 -11.64 -6.23 20.42
C LYS A 79 -10.28 -5.95 21.07
N ILE A 80 -9.39 -6.93 21.13
CA ILE A 80 -8.01 -6.74 21.66
C ILE A 80 -7.21 -5.80 20.75
N LEU A 81 -7.35 -5.96 19.42
CA LEU A 81 -6.72 -5.07 18.43
C LEU A 81 -7.33 -3.65 18.45
N HIS A 82 -8.65 -3.53 18.56
CA HIS A 82 -9.32 -2.24 18.71
C HIS A 82 -8.87 -1.53 20.00
N TYR A 83 -8.70 -2.27 21.10
CA TYR A 83 -8.19 -1.73 22.35
C TYR A 83 -6.72 -1.27 22.25
N GLY A 84 -5.88 -1.99 21.50
CA GLY A 84 -4.48 -1.59 21.22
C GLY A 84 -4.35 -0.37 20.30
N ILE A 85 -5.24 -0.21 19.31
CA ILE A 85 -5.27 0.93 18.38
C ILE A 85 -5.90 2.18 19.02
N SER A 86 -6.81 2.00 19.99
CA SER A 86 -7.50 3.10 20.68
C SER A 86 -6.63 3.81 21.74
N GLN A 87 -5.43 3.30 22.04
CA GLN A 87 -4.51 3.97 22.92
C GLN A 87 -3.83 5.15 22.19
N PRO A 88 -3.69 6.32 22.83
CA PRO A 88 -3.05 7.46 22.19
C PRO A 88 -1.60 7.09 21.81
N LEU A 89 -1.30 7.17 20.52
CA LEU A 89 -0.01 6.88 19.87
C LEU A 89 1.18 7.71 20.40
N ASN A 90 0.98 8.50 21.46
CA ASN A 90 1.93 9.47 21.98
C ASN A 90 2.76 8.94 23.17
N ASP A 91 2.39 7.82 23.81
CA ASP A 91 3.07 7.32 25.03
C ASP A 91 3.58 5.86 24.97
N LEU A 92 3.40 5.13 23.87
CA LEU A 92 3.98 3.78 23.76
C LEU A 92 5.44 3.86 23.30
N PRO A 93 6.42 3.28 24.03
CA PRO A 93 7.78 3.16 23.54
C PRO A 93 7.77 2.35 22.24
N GLU A 94 8.55 2.76 21.24
CA GLU A 94 8.60 2.16 19.88
C GLU A 94 8.73 0.62 19.91
N ALA A 95 9.39 0.08 20.94
CA ALA A 95 9.51 -1.36 21.21
C ALA A 95 8.17 -2.07 21.49
N CYS A 96 7.22 -1.41 22.16
CA CYS A 96 5.90 -1.96 22.47
C CYS A 96 5.04 -2.06 21.20
N CYS A 97 5.10 -1.06 20.33
CA CYS A 97 4.41 -1.06 19.04
C CYS A 97 4.95 -2.18 18.11
N LEU A 98 6.28 -2.34 18.04
CA LEU A 98 6.92 -3.41 17.29
C LEU A 98 6.57 -4.80 17.84
N THR A 99 6.56 -4.95 19.18
CA THR A 99 6.18 -6.21 19.84
C THR A 99 4.72 -6.57 19.57
N LEU A 100 3.82 -5.59 19.60
CA LEU A 100 2.39 -5.78 19.32
C LEU A 100 2.13 -6.12 17.84
N MET A 101 2.92 -5.58 16.92
CA MET A 101 2.84 -5.89 15.49
C MET A 101 3.38 -7.28 15.16
N LEU A 102 4.51 -7.66 15.74
CA LEU A 102 5.10 -9.00 15.60
C LEU A 102 4.21 -10.08 16.22
N SER A 103 3.53 -9.77 17.33
CA SER A 103 2.56 -10.68 17.93
C SER A 103 1.29 -10.82 17.09
N CYS A 104 0.81 -9.77 16.44
CA CYS A 104 -0.33 -9.87 15.52
C CYS A 104 0.01 -10.79 14.33
N HIS A 105 1.20 -10.65 13.74
CA HIS A 105 1.63 -11.48 12.63
C HIS A 105 1.73 -12.98 13.00
N SER A 106 2.33 -13.31 14.15
CA SER A 106 2.41 -14.70 14.60
C SER A 106 1.03 -15.28 14.91
N VAL A 107 0.11 -14.47 15.46
CA VAL A 107 -1.28 -14.88 15.70
C VAL A 107 -2.03 -15.14 14.39
N GLY A 108 -1.80 -14.35 13.33
CA GLY A 108 -2.42 -14.56 12.00
C GLY A 108 -2.06 -15.92 11.40
N ILE A 109 -0.75 -16.23 11.37
CA ILE A 109 -0.24 -17.52 10.88
C ILE A 109 -0.78 -18.69 11.72
N MET A 110 -0.77 -18.55 13.06
CA MET A 110 -1.29 -19.60 13.93
C MET A 110 -2.79 -19.81 13.77
N ALA A 111 -3.57 -18.73 13.62
CA ALA A 111 -5.01 -18.81 13.41
C ALA A 111 -5.35 -19.49 12.07
N GLU A 112 -4.61 -19.19 10.99
CA GLU A 112 -4.82 -19.83 9.69
C GLU A 112 -4.47 -21.33 9.70
N GLN A 113 -3.42 -21.72 10.43
CA GLN A 113 -2.93 -23.10 10.48
C GLN A 113 -3.75 -23.99 11.41
N PHE A 114 -4.16 -23.50 12.58
CA PHE A 114 -4.69 -24.34 13.68
C PHE A 114 -6.18 -24.13 14.00
N VAL A 115 -6.93 -23.41 13.16
CA VAL A 115 -8.39 -23.41 13.22
C VAL A 115 -8.93 -24.84 13.01
N PRO A 116 -10.09 -25.24 13.57
CA PRO A 116 -10.58 -26.63 13.49
C PRO A 116 -10.67 -27.22 12.08
N ASP A 117 -10.91 -26.36 11.08
CA ASP A 117 -10.96 -26.73 9.66
C ASP A 117 -9.62 -26.47 8.94
N GLY A 118 -8.57 -26.02 9.63
CA GLY A 118 -7.29 -25.60 9.08
C GLY A 118 -6.40 -26.74 8.56
N PRO A 119 -5.31 -26.43 7.84
CA PRO A 119 -4.37 -27.44 7.36
C PRO A 119 -3.54 -28.09 8.49
N HIS A 120 -3.52 -27.55 9.71
CA HIS A 120 -2.77 -28.08 10.86
C HIS A 120 -1.28 -28.38 10.54
N ALA A 121 -0.64 -27.52 9.74
CA ALA A 121 0.70 -27.72 9.19
C ALA A 121 0.88 -28.99 8.32
N HIS A 122 -0.20 -29.69 7.97
CA HIS A 122 -0.18 -30.74 6.97
C HIS A 122 -0.29 -30.14 5.56
N LEU A 123 0.79 -30.25 4.80
CA LEU A 123 0.84 -29.79 3.42
C LEU A 123 0.22 -30.81 2.44
N TYR A 124 0.43 -32.10 2.71
CA TYR A 124 0.03 -33.20 1.84
C TYR A 124 -0.66 -34.30 2.64
N ASN A 125 -1.82 -34.74 2.15
CA ASN A 125 -2.50 -35.90 2.71
C ASN A 125 -2.07 -37.14 1.92
N ARG A 126 -1.35 -38.05 2.59
CA ARG A 126 -0.85 -39.29 1.99
C ARG A 126 -1.94 -40.31 1.70
N GLU A 127 -3.07 -40.25 2.40
CA GLU A 127 -4.19 -41.17 2.22
C GLU A 127 -5.01 -40.81 0.97
N THR A 128 -5.29 -39.52 0.79
CA THR A 128 -6.05 -39.02 -0.36
C THR A 128 -5.18 -38.63 -1.56
N GLN A 129 -3.84 -38.74 -1.44
CA GLN A 129 -2.85 -38.32 -2.43
C GLN A 129 -3.12 -36.90 -2.98
N SER A 130 -3.51 -35.98 -2.10
CA SER A 130 -3.94 -34.64 -2.50
C SER A 130 -3.39 -33.57 -1.56
N TRP A 131 -3.21 -32.36 -2.10
CA TRP A 131 -2.74 -31.20 -1.36
C TRP A 131 -3.84 -30.65 -0.45
N VAL A 132 -3.53 -30.41 0.81
CA VAL A 132 -4.50 -29.88 1.78
C VAL A 132 -4.59 -28.37 1.63
N LYS A 133 -5.73 -27.87 1.14
CA LYS A 133 -6.04 -26.43 1.04
C LYS A 133 -4.90 -25.60 0.42
N LEU A 134 -4.35 -26.04 -0.72
CA LEU A 134 -3.19 -25.43 -1.38
C LEU A 134 -3.36 -23.92 -1.67
N MET A 135 -4.59 -23.47 -1.97
CA MET A 135 -4.89 -22.05 -2.15
C MET A 135 -4.67 -21.23 -0.88
N ASN A 136 -4.90 -21.79 0.31
CA ASN A 136 -4.69 -21.07 1.57
C ASN A 136 -3.19 -20.85 1.81
N TRP A 137 -2.37 -21.88 1.59
CA TRP A 137 -0.91 -21.79 1.69
C TRP A 137 -0.31 -20.70 0.78
N GLN A 138 -0.90 -20.49 -0.40
CA GLN A 138 -0.50 -19.42 -1.31
C GLN A 138 -0.82 -18.02 -0.76
N HIS A 139 -2.04 -17.82 -0.25
CA HIS A 139 -2.41 -16.56 0.38
C HIS A 139 -1.56 -16.28 1.63
N SER A 140 -1.35 -17.30 2.47
CA SER A 140 -0.48 -17.23 3.64
C SER A 140 0.95 -16.79 3.27
N THR A 141 1.52 -17.38 2.21
CA THR A 141 2.85 -17.00 1.72
C THR A 141 2.88 -15.56 1.23
N MET A 142 1.88 -15.11 0.47
CA MET A 142 1.79 -13.73 -0.01
C MET A 142 1.71 -12.73 1.15
N TYR A 143 0.80 -12.94 2.11
CA TYR A 143 0.62 -12.04 3.26
C TYR A 143 1.82 -12.03 4.20
N LEU A 144 2.54 -13.16 4.33
CA LEU A 144 3.81 -13.23 5.06
C LEU A 144 4.84 -12.24 4.50
N PHE A 145 5.05 -12.18 3.19
CA PHE A 145 6.02 -11.26 2.60
C PHE A 145 5.60 -9.79 2.72
N PHE A 146 4.31 -9.48 2.62
CA PHE A 146 3.81 -8.13 2.90
C PHE A 146 3.96 -7.73 4.38
N SER A 147 3.77 -8.68 5.30
CA SER A 147 4.03 -8.49 6.73
C SER A 147 5.50 -8.19 6.99
N ILE A 148 6.41 -8.97 6.40
CA ILE A 148 7.86 -8.74 6.48
C ILE A 148 8.21 -7.35 5.93
N ALA A 149 7.65 -6.95 4.79
CA ALA A 149 7.88 -5.62 4.22
C ALA A 149 7.42 -4.49 5.16
N GLY A 150 6.24 -4.65 5.79
CA GLY A 150 5.75 -3.71 6.79
C GLY A 150 6.65 -3.63 8.03
N VAL A 151 7.08 -4.78 8.56
CA VAL A 151 8.01 -4.86 9.71
C VAL A 151 9.34 -4.20 9.37
N VAL A 152 9.95 -4.51 8.22
CA VAL A 152 11.19 -3.88 7.77
C VAL A 152 11.02 -2.36 7.66
N LYS A 153 9.90 -1.89 7.12
CA LYS A 153 9.61 -0.45 7.04
C LYS A 153 9.55 0.20 8.42
N VAL A 154 8.87 -0.40 9.40
CA VAL A 154 8.86 0.10 10.79
C VAL A 154 10.27 0.04 11.41
N LEU A 155 11.03 -1.03 11.18
CA LEU A 155 12.40 -1.18 11.69
C LEU A 155 13.35 -0.11 11.13
N THR A 156 13.20 0.28 9.86
CA THR A 156 14.02 1.36 9.27
C THR A 156 13.79 2.73 9.92
N MET A 157 12.72 2.88 10.71
CA MET A 157 12.42 4.10 11.47
C MET A 157 12.94 4.07 12.91
N SER A 158 13.28 2.88 13.41
CA SER A 158 13.83 2.68 14.74
C SER A 158 15.30 3.09 14.81
N PRO A 159 15.89 3.27 16.01
CA PRO A 159 17.32 3.58 16.16
C PRO A 159 18.26 2.43 15.77
N LEU A 160 17.74 1.31 15.27
CA LEU A 160 18.54 0.15 14.87
C LEU A 160 19.35 0.44 13.60
N PRO A 161 20.58 -0.12 13.49
CA PRO A 161 21.42 0.04 12.31
C PRO A 161 20.90 -0.82 11.15
N VAL A 162 19.80 -0.40 10.53
CA VAL A 162 19.21 -1.09 9.36
C VAL A 162 19.82 -0.52 8.08
N PRO A 163 20.23 -1.36 7.09
CA PRO A 163 20.77 -0.87 5.84
C PRO A 163 19.74 -0.01 5.10
N LEU A 164 20.19 1.15 4.62
CA LEU A 164 19.35 2.08 3.86
C LEU A 164 18.81 1.37 2.61
N GLY A 165 17.50 1.48 2.35
CA GLY A 165 16.83 0.87 1.18
C GLY A 165 16.31 -0.55 1.40
N LEU A 166 16.50 -1.13 2.58
CA LEU A 166 15.94 -2.45 2.92
C LEU A 166 14.41 -2.46 2.87
N ASP A 167 13.77 -1.36 3.25
CA ASP A 167 12.33 -1.11 3.13
C ASP A 167 11.81 -1.29 1.69
N ARG A 168 12.51 -0.69 0.72
CA ARG A 168 12.18 -0.80 -0.70
C ARG A 168 12.47 -2.19 -1.25
N LEU A 169 13.58 -2.80 -0.84
CA LEU A 169 13.90 -4.17 -1.25
C LEU A 169 12.86 -5.16 -0.74
N ALA A 170 12.45 -5.05 0.52
CA ALA A 170 11.44 -5.92 1.11
C ALA A 170 10.08 -5.74 0.43
N LEU A 171 9.68 -4.49 0.12
CA LEU A 171 8.45 -4.22 -0.63
C LEU A 171 8.52 -4.75 -2.08
N SER A 172 9.65 -4.59 -2.76
CA SER A 172 9.86 -5.14 -4.11
C SER A 172 9.74 -6.66 -4.11
N LEU A 173 10.34 -7.33 -3.11
CA LEU A 173 10.24 -8.77 -2.95
C LEU A 173 8.80 -9.21 -2.64
N ALA A 174 8.06 -8.45 -1.83
CA ALA A 174 6.65 -8.72 -1.57
C ALA A 174 5.80 -8.66 -2.85
N PHE A 175 5.96 -7.63 -3.68
CA PHE A 175 5.29 -7.57 -4.99
C PHE A 175 5.73 -8.69 -5.94
N PHE A 176 7.01 -9.06 -5.93
CA PHE A 176 7.50 -10.17 -6.76
C PHE A 176 6.91 -11.52 -6.32
N ILE A 177 6.84 -11.78 -5.01
CA ILE A 177 6.22 -12.99 -4.45
C ILE A 177 4.71 -12.98 -4.72
N GLU A 178 4.02 -11.85 -4.57
CA GLU A 178 2.62 -11.72 -4.98
C GLU A 178 2.43 -12.12 -6.45
N GLY A 179 3.24 -11.56 -7.36
CA GLY A 179 3.13 -11.84 -8.79
C GLY A 179 3.43 -13.29 -9.14
N THR A 180 4.45 -13.88 -8.51
CA THR A 180 4.83 -15.29 -8.74
C THR A 180 3.87 -16.27 -8.10
N VAL A 181 3.32 -16.00 -6.92
CA VAL A 181 2.32 -16.86 -6.27
C VAL A 181 0.98 -16.75 -7.00
N SER A 182 0.54 -15.52 -7.32
CA SER A 182 -0.71 -15.25 -8.05
C SER A 182 -0.71 -15.88 -9.46
N LYS A 183 0.44 -15.85 -10.16
CA LYS A 183 0.57 -16.47 -11.50
C LYS A 183 0.96 -17.95 -11.47
N GLY A 184 1.89 -18.30 -10.59
CA GLY A 184 2.65 -19.55 -10.60
C GLY A 184 1.85 -20.77 -10.16
N LEU A 185 0.72 -20.59 -9.49
CA LEU A 185 -0.13 -21.72 -9.08
C LEU A 185 -1.62 -21.55 -9.44
N LEU A 186 -2.13 -20.33 -9.56
CA LEU A 186 -3.55 -20.10 -9.89
C LEU A 186 -3.84 -20.22 -11.40
N PHE A 187 -2.89 -19.84 -12.26
CA PHE A 187 -3.12 -19.82 -13.72
C PHE A 187 -2.16 -20.74 -14.48
N TYR A 188 -0.83 -20.66 -14.34
CA TYR A 188 0.09 -21.39 -15.24
C TYR A 188 -0.15 -22.93 -15.30
N PHE A 189 -0.58 -23.56 -14.20
CA PHE A 189 -0.84 -25.02 -14.14
C PHE A 189 -2.35 -25.41 -14.14
N HIS A 190 -3.28 -24.45 -14.16
CA HIS A 190 -4.73 -24.69 -14.19
C HIS A 190 -5.45 -24.08 -15.41
N VAL A 191 -4.72 -23.36 -16.27
CA VAL A 191 -5.25 -22.58 -17.42
C VAL A 191 -5.90 -23.40 -18.53
N HIS A 192 -5.74 -24.72 -18.56
CA HIS A 192 -6.35 -25.53 -19.62
C HIS A 192 -7.86 -25.80 -19.45
N MET A 193 -8.46 -25.48 -18.28
CA MET A 193 -9.86 -25.83 -17.98
C MET A 193 -10.75 -24.63 -17.61
N ARG A 194 -10.23 -23.40 -17.63
CA ARG A 194 -11.00 -22.18 -17.31
C ARG A 194 -11.44 -21.43 -18.58
N PRO A 195 -12.57 -20.69 -18.54
CA PRO A 195 -12.97 -19.83 -19.63
C PRO A 195 -11.86 -18.83 -20.03
N PRO A 196 -11.76 -18.45 -21.31
CA PRO A 196 -10.70 -17.59 -21.82
C PRO A 196 -10.73 -16.19 -21.18
N LEU A 197 -11.91 -15.62 -20.92
CA LEU A 197 -12.02 -14.31 -20.27
C LEU A 197 -11.49 -14.31 -18.83
N ASP A 198 -11.81 -15.35 -18.05
CA ASP A 198 -11.33 -15.52 -16.67
C ASP A 198 -9.80 -15.62 -16.61
N THR A 199 -9.22 -16.41 -17.51
CA THR A 199 -7.76 -16.50 -17.65
C THR A 199 -7.14 -15.16 -18.04
N HIS A 200 -7.72 -14.49 -19.03
CA HIS A 200 -7.17 -13.25 -19.59
C HIS A 200 -7.17 -12.12 -18.56
N ILE A 201 -8.31 -11.89 -17.90
CA ILE A 201 -8.49 -10.77 -16.97
C ILE A 201 -7.54 -10.85 -15.76
N HIS A 202 -7.29 -12.06 -15.25
CA HIS A 202 -6.32 -12.27 -14.17
C HIS A 202 -4.88 -12.16 -14.66
N SER A 203 -4.57 -12.65 -15.87
CA SER A 203 -3.21 -12.56 -16.42
C SER A 203 -2.72 -11.11 -16.58
N MET A 204 -3.64 -10.16 -16.79
CA MET A 204 -3.32 -8.73 -16.88
C MET A 204 -2.77 -8.14 -15.57
N LEU A 205 -3.08 -8.71 -14.40
CA LEU A 205 -2.47 -8.29 -13.12
C LEU A 205 -0.94 -8.43 -13.13
N PHE A 206 -0.39 -9.23 -14.03
CA PHE A 206 1.06 -9.33 -14.21
C PHE A 206 1.71 -7.97 -14.47
N VAL A 207 1.07 -7.13 -15.29
CA VAL A 207 1.62 -5.84 -15.69
C VAL A 207 1.82 -4.90 -14.48
N PRO A 208 0.79 -4.59 -13.66
CA PRO A 208 0.98 -3.72 -12.51
C PRO A 208 1.80 -4.36 -11.40
N VAL A 209 1.71 -5.68 -11.18
CA VAL A 209 2.43 -6.36 -10.09
C VAL A 209 3.92 -6.46 -10.39
N PHE A 210 4.32 -7.01 -11.54
CA PHE A 210 5.73 -7.11 -11.90
C PHE A 210 6.33 -5.76 -12.31
N GLY A 211 5.55 -4.89 -12.95
CA GLY A 211 5.94 -3.52 -13.20
C GLY A 211 6.22 -2.80 -11.88
N GLY A 212 5.29 -2.88 -10.92
CA GLY A 212 5.46 -2.33 -9.56
C GLY A 212 6.68 -2.91 -8.84
N ALA A 213 6.88 -4.24 -8.88
CA ALA A 213 8.05 -4.89 -8.29
C ALA A 213 9.38 -4.39 -8.89
N ALA A 214 9.45 -4.27 -10.22
CA ALA A 214 10.63 -3.81 -10.94
C ALA A 214 10.92 -2.33 -10.67
N ILE A 215 9.91 -1.47 -10.65
CA ILE A 215 10.06 -0.04 -10.31
C ILE A 215 10.55 0.10 -8.87
N THR A 216 9.95 -0.63 -7.94
CA THR A 216 10.34 -0.61 -6.52
C THR A 216 11.78 -1.11 -6.34
N LEU A 217 12.19 -2.13 -7.10
CA LEU A 217 13.58 -2.60 -7.11
C LEU A 217 14.53 -1.53 -7.65
N LEU A 218 14.14 -0.83 -8.72
CA LEU A 218 14.94 0.25 -9.27
C LEU A 218 15.10 1.42 -8.28
N GLU A 219 14.09 1.69 -7.44
CA GLU A 219 14.18 2.68 -6.35
C GLU A 219 15.24 2.32 -5.29
N VAL A 220 15.65 1.06 -5.16
CA VAL A 220 16.74 0.65 -4.25
C VAL A 220 18.06 1.30 -4.69
N PHE A 221 18.30 1.35 -6.01
CA PHE A 221 19.49 1.91 -6.64
C PHE A 221 19.35 3.41 -6.93
N MET A 222 18.20 3.85 -7.43
CA MET A 222 17.90 5.23 -7.84
C MET A 222 16.99 5.94 -6.84
N ARG A 223 17.51 6.18 -5.64
CA ARG A 223 16.73 6.78 -4.55
C ARG A 223 16.31 8.22 -4.86
N ASP A 224 15.18 8.61 -4.29
CA ASP A 224 14.60 9.96 -4.37
C ASP A 224 14.23 10.44 -5.78
N ASN A 225 14.18 9.53 -6.76
CA ASN A 225 13.64 9.83 -8.06
C ASN A 225 12.11 9.83 -8.00
N ILE A 226 11.52 11.02 -7.98
CA ILE A 226 10.07 11.21 -7.92
C ILE A 226 9.34 10.49 -9.06
N VAL A 227 9.94 10.35 -10.25
CA VAL A 227 9.29 9.67 -11.37
C VAL A 227 9.08 8.20 -11.06
N LEU A 228 10.04 7.54 -10.42
CA LEU A 228 9.90 6.14 -10.00
C LEU A 228 8.83 6.01 -8.91
N GLU A 229 8.82 6.92 -7.93
CA GLU A 229 7.81 6.93 -6.86
C GLU A 229 6.39 7.12 -7.44
N LEU A 230 6.21 8.02 -8.42
CA LEU A 230 4.92 8.24 -9.09
C LEU A 230 4.51 7.07 -9.99
N LEU A 231 5.47 6.44 -10.68
CA LEU A 231 5.20 5.29 -11.54
C LEU A 231 4.79 4.08 -10.71
N ARG A 232 5.49 3.79 -9.60
CA ARG A 232 5.08 2.75 -8.64
C ARG A 232 3.68 3.02 -8.13
N THR A 233 3.40 4.25 -7.71
CA THR A 233 2.07 4.65 -7.24
C THR A 233 0.99 4.39 -8.30
N SER A 234 1.27 4.72 -9.55
CA SER A 234 0.35 4.48 -10.67
C SER A 234 0.09 2.99 -10.88
N MET A 235 1.14 2.15 -10.80
CA MET A 235 1.00 0.69 -10.87
C MET A 235 0.17 0.14 -9.71
N THR A 236 0.34 0.66 -8.49
CA THR A 236 -0.44 0.23 -7.32
C THR A 236 -1.93 0.63 -7.44
N ILE A 237 -2.23 1.81 -7.96
CA ILE A 237 -3.63 2.22 -8.25
C ILE A 237 -4.23 1.33 -9.35
N LEU A 238 -3.46 1.06 -10.40
CA LEU A 238 -3.88 0.14 -11.47
C LEU A 238 -4.17 -1.25 -10.91
N GLN A 239 -3.28 -1.82 -10.10
CA GLN A 239 -3.46 -3.11 -9.42
C GLN A 239 -4.76 -3.13 -8.61
N GLY A 240 -4.96 -2.13 -7.74
CA GLY A 240 -6.14 -2.06 -6.89
C GLY A 240 -7.46 -1.91 -7.67
N SER A 241 -7.49 -1.01 -8.65
CA SER A 241 -8.68 -0.82 -9.50
C SER A 241 -8.97 -2.04 -10.37
N TRP A 242 -7.94 -2.77 -10.79
CA TRP A 242 -8.10 -3.98 -11.60
C TRP A 242 -8.64 -5.16 -10.81
N PHE A 243 -8.28 -5.30 -9.52
CA PHE A 243 -8.94 -6.27 -8.64
C PHE A 243 -10.44 -6.03 -8.55
N PHE A 244 -10.89 -4.78 -8.50
CA PHE A 244 -12.32 -4.46 -8.60
C PHE A 244 -12.90 -4.86 -9.95
N GLN A 245 -12.19 -4.59 -11.05
CA GLN A 245 -12.64 -4.97 -12.39
C GLN A 245 -12.82 -6.49 -12.52
N ILE A 246 -11.89 -7.29 -11.99
CA ILE A 246 -12.03 -8.75 -11.91
C ILE A 246 -13.27 -9.14 -11.12
N GLY A 247 -13.47 -8.53 -9.95
CA GLY A 247 -14.65 -8.74 -9.11
C GLY A 247 -15.96 -8.46 -9.86
N PHE A 248 -16.05 -7.34 -10.57
CA PHE A 248 -17.27 -6.97 -11.31
C PHE A 248 -17.57 -7.86 -12.52
N VAL A 249 -16.53 -8.32 -13.23
CA VAL A 249 -16.71 -9.16 -14.42
C VAL A 249 -17.10 -10.59 -14.04
N LEU A 250 -16.44 -11.17 -13.04
CA LEU A 250 -16.66 -12.57 -12.64
C LEU A 250 -17.78 -12.72 -11.61
N TYR A 251 -18.03 -11.70 -10.80
CA TYR A 251 -19.02 -11.71 -9.71
C TYR A 251 -19.84 -10.41 -9.71
N PRO A 252 -20.63 -10.14 -10.77
CA PRO A 252 -21.42 -8.92 -10.88
C PRO A 252 -22.41 -8.83 -9.70
N LEU A 253 -22.39 -7.69 -8.99
CA LEU A 253 -23.28 -7.46 -7.84
C LEU A 253 -24.74 -7.28 -8.28
N ASN A 254 -24.95 -6.65 -9.44
CA ASN A 254 -26.24 -6.44 -10.10
C ASN A 254 -26.00 -6.38 -11.62
N GLY A 255 -26.87 -6.99 -12.44
CA GLY A 255 -26.82 -6.88 -13.91
C GLY A 255 -26.69 -8.23 -14.64
N VAL A 256 -26.49 -8.14 -15.96
CA VAL A 256 -26.34 -9.30 -16.84
C VAL A 256 -24.97 -9.95 -16.63
N GLN A 257 -24.95 -11.28 -16.56
CA GLN A 257 -23.69 -12.03 -16.46
C GLN A 257 -22.88 -11.91 -17.75
N TRP A 258 -21.56 -11.77 -17.59
CA TRP A 258 -20.65 -11.70 -18.72
C TRP A 258 -20.50 -13.07 -19.38
N ASP A 259 -20.55 -13.09 -20.71
CA ASP A 259 -20.15 -14.29 -21.46
C ASP A 259 -18.63 -14.43 -21.40
N LEU A 260 -18.16 -15.44 -20.66
CA LEU A 260 -16.74 -15.69 -20.45
C LEU A 260 -16.04 -16.35 -21.66
N GLN A 261 -16.80 -16.80 -22.66
CA GLN A 261 -16.30 -17.41 -23.89
C GLN A 261 -16.28 -16.42 -25.07
N ALA A 262 -17.08 -15.35 -25.00
CA ALA A 262 -17.12 -14.33 -26.04
C ALA A 262 -15.78 -13.59 -26.19
N HIS A 263 -15.21 -13.64 -27.39
CA HIS A 263 -13.95 -12.96 -27.70
C HIS A 263 -14.09 -11.43 -27.62
N ASP A 264 -15.24 -10.88 -27.95
CA ASP A 264 -15.51 -9.43 -27.88
C ASP A 264 -15.35 -8.89 -26.46
N ASN A 265 -15.74 -9.67 -25.44
CA ASN A 265 -15.55 -9.32 -24.05
C ASN A 265 -14.06 -9.29 -23.67
N THR A 266 -13.25 -10.21 -24.22
CA THR A 266 -11.79 -10.23 -24.05
C THR A 266 -11.15 -8.98 -24.64
N MET A 267 -11.55 -8.57 -25.84
CA MET A 267 -11.06 -7.35 -26.48
C MET A 267 -11.47 -6.09 -25.70
N PHE A 268 -12.74 -6.00 -25.28
CA PHE A 268 -13.26 -4.89 -24.48
C PHE A 268 -12.51 -4.74 -23.16
N ILE A 269 -12.28 -5.84 -22.43
CA ILE A 269 -11.55 -5.83 -21.17
C ILE A 269 -10.10 -5.38 -21.37
N THR A 270 -9.45 -5.78 -22.47
CA THR A 270 -8.10 -5.31 -22.80
C THR A 270 -8.05 -3.80 -23.02
N MET A 271 -9.04 -3.24 -23.72
CA MET A 271 -9.17 -1.79 -23.86
C MET A 271 -9.41 -1.13 -22.50
N CYS A 272 -10.30 -1.69 -21.67
CA CYS A 272 -10.61 -1.18 -20.34
C CYS A 272 -9.35 -1.11 -19.44
N PHE A 273 -8.46 -2.09 -19.55
CA PHE A 273 -7.16 -2.07 -18.86
C PHE A 273 -6.33 -0.82 -19.17
N CYS A 274 -6.23 -0.45 -20.44
CA CYS A 274 -5.53 0.76 -20.86
C CYS A 274 -6.19 2.03 -20.29
N TRP A 275 -7.52 2.06 -20.21
CA TRP A 275 -8.24 3.17 -19.58
C TRP A 275 -7.96 3.26 -18.08
N HIS A 276 -7.92 2.13 -17.36
CA HIS A 276 -7.53 2.13 -15.95
C HIS A 276 -6.11 2.68 -15.74
N LEU A 277 -5.15 2.31 -16.60
CA LEU A 277 -3.79 2.86 -16.55
C LEU A 277 -3.79 4.38 -16.82
N ALA A 278 -4.52 4.84 -17.85
CA ALA A 278 -4.63 6.25 -18.17
C ALA A 278 -5.24 7.07 -17.01
N VAL A 279 -6.30 6.55 -16.38
CA VAL A 279 -6.94 7.17 -15.21
C VAL A 279 -5.99 7.18 -14.01
N ALA A 280 -5.27 6.09 -13.75
CA ALA A 280 -4.29 6.04 -12.66
C ALA A 280 -3.19 7.11 -12.83
N LEU A 281 -2.64 7.24 -14.04
CA LEU A 281 -1.65 8.28 -14.37
C LEU A 281 -2.24 9.69 -14.22
N LEU A 282 -3.49 9.90 -14.64
CA LEU A 282 -4.18 11.18 -14.52
C LEU A 282 -4.42 11.57 -13.06
N ILE A 283 -4.86 10.63 -12.21
CA ILE A 283 -5.03 10.86 -10.77
C ILE A 283 -3.70 11.30 -10.14
N VAL A 284 -2.62 10.58 -10.41
CA VAL A 284 -1.29 10.89 -9.87
C VAL A 284 -0.78 12.24 -10.39
N GLY A 285 -0.99 12.54 -11.68
CA GLY A 285 -0.62 13.82 -12.28
C GLY A 285 -1.38 15.01 -11.69
N ILE A 286 -2.69 14.87 -11.49
CA ILE A 286 -3.53 15.90 -10.85
C ILE A 286 -3.09 16.12 -9.40
N ASN A 287 -2.88 15.05 -8.64
CA ASN A 287 -2.42 15.15 -7.25
C ASN A 287 -1.05 15.82 -7.15
N TYR A 288 -0.13 15.52 -8.06
CA TYR A 288 1.16 16.21 -8.15
C TYR A 288 0.99 17.71 -8.39
N TRP A 289 0.18 18.08 -9.38
CA TRP A 289 -0.10 19.48 -9.69
C TRP A 289 -0.78 20.22 -8.52
N MET A 290 -1.78 19.60 -7.88
CA MET A 290 -2.44 20.15 -6.71
C MET A 290 -1.47 20.37 -5.55
N CYS A 291 -0.62 19.38 -5.24
CA CYS A 291 0.39 19.50 -4.19
C CYS A 291 1.37 20.64 -4.50
N TRP A 292 1.83 20.74 -5.74
CA TRP A 292 2.71 21.82 -6.19
C TRP A 292 2.04 23.19 -6.01
N CYS A 293 0.79 23.36 -6.47
CA CYS A 293 0.02 24.59 -6.33
C CYS A 293 -0.25 24.96 -4.86
N CYS A 294 -0.68 24.01 -4.03
CA CYS A 294 -0.92 24.23 -2.61
C CYS A 294 0.35 24.70 -1.90
N VAL A 295 1.46 24.02 -2.17
CA VAL A 295 2.75 24.38 -1.58
C VAL A 295 3.15 25.78 -2.10
N GLN A 296 3.02 26.11 -3.39
CA GLN A 296 3.29 27.47 -3.94
C GLN A 296 2.46 28.56 -3.28
N ARG A 297 1.15 28.36 -3.13
CA ARG A 297 0.26 29.33 -2.47
C ARG A 297 0.62 29.56 -1.01
N CYS A 298 0.92 28.49 -0.25
CA CYS A 298 1.30 28.62 1.17
C CYS A 298 2.62 29.38 1.35
N SER A 299 3.55 29.29 0.39
CA SER A 299 4.83 30.02 0.46
C SER A 299 4.70 31.49 0.08
N GLY A 300 3.86 31.83 -0.91
CA GLY A 300 3.57 33.25 -1.20
C GLY A 300 3.02 33.95 0.03
N ARG A 301 2.06 33.30 0.71
CA ARG A 301 1.45 33.84 1.94
C ARG A 301 2.43 33.97 3.10
N GLY A 302 3.39 33.05 3.24
CA GLY A 302 4.45 33.13 4.26
C GLY A 302 5.42 34.28 4.02
N SER A 303 5.85 34.47 2.76
CA SER A 303 6.73 35.57 2.36
C SER A 303 6.06 36.94 2.59
N ASP A 304 4.77 37.06 2.27
CA ASP A 304 4.02 38.30 2.47
C ASP A 304 3.89 38.68 3.96
N ILE A 305 3.66 37.68 4.83
CA ILE A 305 3.61 37.88 6.28
C ILE A 305 4.97 38.30 6.84
N GLU A 306 6.06 37.66 6.39
CA GLU A 306 7.42 37.99 6.84
C GLU A 306 7.83 39.41 6.42
N ILE A 307 7.53 39.81 5.17
CA ILE A 307 7.76 41.17 4.67
C ILE A 307 6.93 42.19 5.45
N MET A 308 5.66 41.88 5.71
CA MET A 308 4.77 42.74 6.51
C MET A 308 5.33 42.92 7.93
N MET A 309 5.73 41.85 8.61
CA MET A 309 6.32 41.92 9.94
C MET A 309 7.62 42.74 9.96
N ARG A 310 8.47 42.59 8.95
CA ARG A 310 9.73 43.35 8.83
C ARG A 310 9.47 44.85 8.65
N LYS A 311 8.48 45.21 7.83
CA LYS A 311 8.05 46.61 7.63
C LYS A 311 7.48 47.21 8.92
N THR A 312 6.64 46.47 9.64
CA THR A 312 6.09 46.90 10.94
C THR A 312 7.18 47.08 12.00
N SER A 313 8.17 46.17 12.06
CA SER A 313 9.32 46.27 12.95
C SER A 313 10.19 47.49 12.64
N SER A 314 10.48 47.75 11.36
CA SER A 314 11.23 48.93 10.93
C SER A 314 10.48 50.22 11.28
N SER A 315 9.16 50.26 11.06
CA SER A 315 8.34 51.43 11.39
C SER A 315 8.31 51.70 12.90
N LYS A 316 8.23 50.66 13.73
CA LYS A 316 8.31 50.81 15.20
C LYS A 316 9.67 51.33 15.65
N LYS A 317 10.76 50.88 15.04
CA LYS A 317 12.10 51.39 15.36
C LYS A 317 12.25 52.88 15.03
N ALA A 318 11.73 53.31 13.88
CA ALA A 318 11.78 54.71 13.48
C ALA A 318 11.02 55.62 14.47
N LEU A 319 9.82 55.23 14.90
CA LEU A 319 9.02 56.01 15.85
C LEU A 319 9.64 56.12 17.25
N LEU A 320 10.32 55.06 17.72
CA LEU A 320 11.02 55.10 19.01
C LEU A 320 12.24 56.02 18.96
N GLN A 321 12.94 56.05 17.82
CA GLN A 321 14.11 56.89 17.64
C GLN A 321 13.74 58.39 17.56
N GLU A 322 12.58 58.71 16.98
CA GLU A 322 12.03 60.08 16.96
C GLU A 322 11.57 60.54 18.36
N SER A 323 11.06 59.62 19.19
CA SER A 323 10.65 59.89 20.57
C SER A 323 11.81 60.09 21.56
N ASP A 324 12.98 59.54 21.28
CA ASP A 324 14.16 59.67 22.15
C ASP A 324 14.98 60.95 21.83
N GLU A 325 14.67 61.65 20.72
CA GLU A 325 15.32 62.89 20.28
C GLU A 325 14.57 64.18 20.67
N GLU A 326 13.37 64.08 21.28
CA GLU A 326 12.62 65.19 21.91
C GLU A 326 12.83 65.27 23.44
#